data_AF-A0A7K2FJW5-F1
#
_entry.id   AF-A0A7K2FJW5-F1
#
_cell.length_a   1.000
_cell.length_b   1.000
_cell.length_c   1.000
_cell.angle_alpha   90.00
_cell.angle_beta   90.00
_cell.angle_gamma   90.00
#
_symmetry.space_group_name_H-M   'P 1'
#
loop_
_entity.id
_entity.type
_entity.pdbx_description
1 polymer ?
#
loop_
_entity_poly.entity_id
_entity_poly.type
_entity_poly.pdbx_seq_one_letter_code
_entity_poly.pdbx_strand_id
1 'polypeptide(L)'
;AGTTRTAVGFGAAEQDGSAVDLALPLVVAVAAVLAAGYGYVRRTRRVRTRTTPAPAPSAPPAPGTGGTERQAREALIRADDCVRASAEELSYVAEAEGGPAREALRAAEAELAAAFTIFGRWAEGVPEDAHARRQALVGVVGRCEEAGRRLDAEAAGLDRLRGPAGGPALGVAERRFRELTARAAAAQGTVATLRERYGVRTDRYTEVALDRLVFATARLNEARRAVDSGTDREAARQLRAAEAAISQAGIQIDGVERLADRLAEATALVPAALAAAEED
;
A
#
# COMPACT_ATOMS: atom_id res chain seq x y z
N ALA A 1 -25.99 8.62 57.46
CA ALA A 1 -25.43 7.27 57.67
C ALA A 1 -26.41 6.24 57.13
N GLY A 2 -25.93 5.21 56.44
CA GLY A 2 -26.62 3.91 56.33
C GLY A 2 -27.49 3.67 55.10
N THR A 3 -26.85 3.17 54.04
CA THR A 3 -27.42 2.54 52.83
C THR A 3 -27.83 1.09 53.10
N THR A 4 -28.85 0.56 52.41
CA THR A 4 -28.94 -0.81 51.80
C THR A 4 -30.32 -0.94 51.13
N ARG A 5 -30.48 -0.86 49.81
CA ARG A 5 -30.14 -1.77 48.69
C ARG A 5 -30.86 -3.13 48.75
N THR A 6 -31.79 -3.33 47.81
CA THR A 6 -32.17 -4.63 47.27
C THR A 6 -32.08 -4.57 45.75
N ALA A 7 -31.49 -5.62 45.18
CA ALA A 7 -31.22 -5.81 43.77
C ALA A 7 -32.30 -6.67 43.10
N VAL A 8 -32.54 -6.45 41.82
CA VAL A 8 -32.81 -7.49 40.82
C VAL A 8 -32.21 -7.00 39.50
N GLY A 9 -31.37 -7.83 38.88
CA GLY A 9 -30.93 -7.65 37.50
C GLY A 9 -31.58 -8.70 36.59
N PHE A 10 -31.63 -8.42 35.29
CA PHE A 10 -31.04 -9.27 34.23
C PHE A 10 -31.23 -8.59 32.87
N GLY A 11 -30.18 -8.66 32.04
CA GLY A 11 -30.17 -8.11 30.69
C GLY A 11 -28.76 -7.71 30.28
N ALA A 12 -27.83 -8.67 30.31
CA ALA A 12 -26.51 -8.50 29.70
C ALA A 12 -26.70 -8.42 28.18
N ALA A 13 -26.60 -7.20 27.63
CA ALA A 13 -26.38 -7.02 26.21
C ALA A 13 -24.93 -7.40 25.91
N GLU A 14 -24.76 -8.39 25.03
CA GLU A 14 -23.48 -8.84 24.48
C GLU A 14 -22.68 -7.65 23.95
N GLN A 15 -21.49 -7.45 24.51
CA GLN A 15 -20.50 -6.51 24.00
C GLN A 15 -19.66 -7.21 22.91
N ASP A 16 -20.17 -7.22 21.68
CA ASP A 16 -19.36 -7.48 20.48
C ASP A 16 -18.87 -6.14 19.91
N GLY A 17 -17.93 -5.52 20.62
CA GLY A 17 -17.32 -4.25 20.21
C GLY A 17 -15.92 -4.14 20.75
N SER A 18 -14.92 -4.69 20.06
CA SER A 18 -13.52 -4.49 20.47
C SER A 18 -12.43 -4.77 19.43
N ALA A 19 -12.68 -5.44 18.31
CA ALA A 19 -11.58 -5.75 17.35
C ALA A 19 -11.49 -4.77 16.18
N VAL A 20 -12.63 -4.23 15.72
CA VAL A 20 -12.71 -3.44 14.48
C VAL A 20 -12.42 -1.95 14.75
N ASP A 21 -12.77 -1.46 15.95
CA ASP A 21 -12.59 -0.07 16.37
C ASP A 21 -11.13 0.28 16.72
N LEU A 22 -10.28 -0.73 16.94
CA LEU A 22 -8.84 -0.57 17.17
C LEU A 22 -8.00 -0.75 15.89
N ALA A 23 -8.52 -1.43 14.86
CA ALA A 23 -7.81 -1.66 13.61
C ALA A 23 -7.75 -0.40 12.73
N LEU A 24 -8.80 0.42 12.73
CA LEU A 24 -8.88 1.66 11.97
C LEU A 24 -7.88 2.74 12.44
N PRO A 25 -7.74 3.03 13.75
CA PRO A 25 -6.71 3.97 14.22
C PRO A 25 -5.29 3.41 14.07
N LEU A 26 -5.09 2.09 14.13
CA LEU A 26 -3.78 1.47 13.96
C LEU A 26 -3.25 1.62 12.51
N VAL A 27 -4.10 1.44 11.50
CA VAL A 27 -3.70 1.59 10.09
C VAL A 27 -3.44 3.05 9.72
N VAL A 28 -4.23 3.99 10.25
CA VAL A 28 -3.98 5.43 10.10
C VAL A 28 -2.70 5.84 10.83
N ALA A 29 -2.43 5.27 12.01
CA ALA A 29 -1.18 5.48 12.72
C ALA A 29 0.02 4.91 11.95
N VAL A 30 -0.08 3.72 11.34
CA VAL A 30 0.97 3.15 10.50
C VAL A 30 1.22 4.02 9.27
N ALA A 31 0.18 4.45 8.56
CA ALA A 31 0.33 5.34 7.40
C ALA A 31 0.94 6.71 7.79
N ALA A 32 0.53 7.28 8.93
CA ALA A 32 1.10 8.51 9.46
C ALA A 32 2.56 8.33 9.92
N VAL A 33 2.90 7.19 10.51
CA VAL A 33 4.28 6.83 10.90
C VAL A 33 5.15 6.59 9.66
N LEU A 34 4.62 6.01 8.58
CA LEU A 34 5.32 5.82 7.31
C LEU A 34 5.55 7.16 6.60
N ALA A 35 4.54 8.04 6.53
CA ALA A 35 4.68 9.39 5.97
C ALA A 35 5.63 10.28 6.80
N ALA A 36 5.54 10.21 8.14
CA ALA A 36 6.46 10.88 9.05
C ALA A 36 7.88 10.29 8.99
N GLY A 37 7.99 8.97 8.81
CA GLY A 37 9.26 8.26 8.60
C GLY A 37 9.95 8.66 7.30
N TYR A 38 9.21 8.75 6.20
CA TYR A 38 9.71 9.24 4.92
C TYR A 38 10.14 10.72 5.01
N GLY A 39 9.34 11.57 5.67
CA GLY A 39 9.71 12.96 5.97
C GLY A 39 10.94 13.10 6.88
N TYR A 40 11.09 12.21 7.87
CA TYR A 40 12.23 12.18 8.79
C TYR A 40 13.51 11.69 8.11
N VAL A 41 13.44 10.67 7.24
CA VAL A 41 14.57 10.22 6.41
C VAL A 41 14.98 11.30 5.41
N ARG A 42 14.03 11.97 4.77
CA ARG A 42 14.29 13.13 3.89
C ARG A 42 14.95 14.29 4.64
N ARG A 43 14.55 14.55 5.90
CA ARG A 43 15.13 15.61 6.75
C ARG A 43 16.52 15.25 7.29
N THR A 44 16.74 14.02 7.73
CA THR A 44 18.04 13.56 8.25
C THR A 44 19.09 13.42 7.14
N ARG A 45 18.69 13.06 5.92
CA ARG A 45 19.56 13.09 4.73
C ARG A 45 20.06 14.50 4.40
N ARG A 46 19.22 15.55 4.55
CA ARG A 46 19.64 16.95 4.34
C ARG A 46 20.56 17.50 5.43
N VAL A 47 20.46 17.00 6.67
CA VAL A 47 21.31 17.46 7.79
C VAL A 47 22.68 16.78 7.77
N ARG A 48 22.77 15.53 7.27
CA ARG A 48 24.05 14.80 7.16
C ARG A 48 25.01 15.32 6.09
N THR A 49 24.55 16.21 5.21
CA THR A 49 25.39 16.95 4.24
C THR A 49 25.97 18.27 4.78
N ARG A 50 25.77 18.60 6.07
CA ARG A 50 26.57 19.63 6.74
C ARG A 50 27.71 18.97 7.51
N THR A 51 28.85 18.89 6.84
CA THR A 51 30.13 18.42 7.37
C THR A 51 30.57 19.25 8.56
N THR A 52 30.57 18.67 9.76
CA THR A 52 31.50 19.01 10.83
C THR A 52 32.36 17.76 11.06
N PRO A 53 33.70 17.84 10.98
CA PRO A 53 34.54 16.66 11.11
C PRO A 53 34.57 16.22 12.58
N ALA A 54 34.04 15.03 12.87
CA ALA A 54 34.23 14.34 14.15
C ALA A 54 35.21 13.17 13.94
N PRO A 55 36.10 12.87 14.90
CA PRO A 55 37.14 11.86 14.74
C PRO A 55 36.53 10.46 14.66
N ALA A 56 37.16 9.60 13.87
CA ALA A 56 36.69 8.27 13.51
C ALA A 56 36.43 7.38 14.74
N PRO A 57 35.20 6.85 14.93
CA PRO A 57 34.97 5.75 15.85
C PRO A 57 35.55 4.46 15.25
N SER A 58 36.19 3.67 16.11
CA SER A 58 36.67 2.32 15.85
C SER A 58 35.61 1.49 15.13
N ALA A 59 36.03 0.75 14.10
CA ALA A 59 35.13 -0.05 13.26
C ALA A 59 34.20 -0.93 14.12
N PRO A 60 32.87 -0.83 14.00
CA PRO A 60 31.96 -1.72 14.69
C PRO A 60 32.19 -3.17 14.21
N PRO A 61 32.01 -4.18 15.07
CA PRO A 61 32.13 -5.58 14.67
C PRO A 61 31.21 -5.85 13.47
N ALA A 62 31.75 -6.54 12.46
CA ALA A 62 31.00 -6.87 11.26
C ALA A 62 29.66 -7.51 11.69
N PRO A 63 28.50 -6.98 11.25
CA PRO A 63 27.22 -7.55 11.64
C PRO A 63 27.20 -9.01 11.20
N GLY A 64 26.86 -9.91 12.14
CA GLY A 64 26.58 -11.30 11.80
C GLY A 64 25.51 -11.39 10.70
N THR A 65 25.48 -12.49 9.96
CA THR A 65 24.56 -12.72 8.83
C THR A 65 23.09 -12.38 9.14
N GLY A 66 22.63 -12.60 10.37
CA GLY A 66 21.27 -12.26 10.81
C GLY A 66 20.97 -10.75 10.89
N GLY A 67 21.98 -9.90 11.09
CA GLY A 67 21.82 -8.43 11.04
C GLY A 67 21.60 -7.93 9.60
N THR A 68 22.35 -8.48 8.65
CA THR A 68 22.22 -8.13 7.22
C THR A 68 20.90 -8.62 6.64
N GLU A 69 20.40 -9.80 7.07
CA GLU A 69 19.11 -10.30 6.63
C GLU A 69 17.97 -9.37 7.06
N ARG A 70 17.94 -8.99 8.35
CA ARG A 70 16.93 -8.06 8.87
C ARG A 70 16.94 -6.75 8.09
N GLN A 71 18.13 -6.20 7.84
CA GLN A 71 18.29 -4.97 7.07
C GLN A 71 17.76 -5.12 5.64
N ALA A 72 18.02 -6.25 4.96
CA ALA A 72 17.50 -6.51 3.62
C ALA A 72 15.97 -6.61 3.59
N ARG A 73 15.35 -7.31 4.56
CA ARG A 73 13.88 -7.39 4.68
C ARG A 73 13.26 -6.01 4.90
N GLU A 74 13.82 -5.22 5.81
CA GLU A 74 13.35 -3.86 6.04
C GLU A 74 13.53 -2.96 4.80
N ALA A 75 14.62 -3.13 4.07
CA ALA A 75 14.86 -2.38 2.84
C ALA A 75 13.84 -2.73 1.75
N LEU A 76 13.49 -4.01 1.59
CA LEU A 76 12.45 -4.46 0.67
C LEU A 76 11.09 -3.86 1.02
N ILE A 77 10.67 -3.94 2.29
CA ILE A 77 9.40 -3.37 2.75
C ILE A 77 9.35 -1.87 2.47
N ARG A 78 10.42 -1.14 2.83
CA ARG A 78 10.47 0.32 2.58
C ARG A 78 10.44 0.66 1.09
N ALA A 79 11.16 -0.09 0.26
CA ALA A 79 11.19 0.16 -1.18
C ALA A 79 9.83 -0.16 -1.83
N ASP A 80 9.19 -1.25 -1.42
CA ASP A 80 7.84 -1.62 -1.85
C ASP A 80 6.81 -0.55 -1.47
N ASP A 81 6.82 -0.10 -0.20
CA ASP A 81 5.96 0.98 0.26
C ASP A 81 6.18 2.29 -0.52
N CYS A 82 7.43 2.64 -0.83
CA CYS A 82 7.76 3.83 -1.63
C CYS A 82 7.28 3.71 -3.08
N VAL A 83 7.47 2.55 -3.71
CA VAL A 83 7.00 2.28 -5.09
C VAL A 83 5.48 2.36 -5.14
N ARG A 84 4.79 1.70 -4.20
CA ARG A 84 3.33 1.73 -4.10
C ARG A 84 2.80 3.13 -3.86
N ALA A 85 3.38 3.88 -2.91
CA ALA A 85 2.98 5.26 -2.66
C ALA A 85 3.17 6.13 -3.92
N SER A 86 4.33 6.03 -4.60
CA SER A 86 4.60 6.77 -5.83
C SER A 86 3.64 6.40 -6.97
N ALA A 87 3.31 5.13 -7.12
CA ALA A 87 2.33 4.65 -8.10
C ALA A 87 0.93 5.18 -7.83
N GLU A 88 0.50 5.12 -6.56
CA GLU A 88 -0.75 5.73 -6.10
C GLU A 88 -0.75 7.24 -6.37
N GLU A 89 0.38 7.91 -6.16
CA GLU A 89 0.49 9.34 -6.41
C GLU A 89 0.46 9.73 -7.90
N LEU A 90 1.01 8.89 -8.78
CA LEU A 90 1.07 9.11 -10.22
C LEU A 90 -0.23 8.78 -10.95
N SER A 91 -0.95 7.77 -10.47
CA SER A 91 -2.40 7.74 -10.66
C SER A 91 -2.94 9.10 -10.14
N TYR A 92 -3.98 9.77 -10.62
CA TYR A 92 -4.31 11.17 -10.28
C TYR A 92 -3.49 12.25 -10.99
N VAL A 93 -2.28 11.96 -11.50
CA VAL A 93 -1.59 12.84 -12.46
C VAL A 93 -1.98 12.42 -13.87
N ALA A 94 -2.27 13.37 -14.76
CA ALA A 94 -2.60 13.04 -16.15
C ALA A 94 -1.43 12.33 -16.86
N GLU A 95 -1.73 11.38 -17.76
CA GLU A 95 -0.71 10.59 -18.46
C GLU A 95 0.34 11.46 -19.19
N ALA A 96 -0.13 12.50 -19.89
CA ALA A 96 0.73 13.41 -20.64
C ALA A 96 1.68 14.26 -19.78
N GLU A 97 1.41 14.42 -18.47
CA GLU A 97 2.13 15.37 -17.62
C GLU A 97 3.21 14.71 -16.75
N GLY A 98 3.06 13.42 -16.42
CA GLY A 98 3.92 12.74 -15.46
C GLY A 98 5.10 11.97 -16.06
N GLY A 99 5.54 12.29 -17.29
CA GLY A 99 6.56 11.54 -18.02
C GLY A 99 7.81 11.14 -17.18
N PRO A 100 8.60 12.09 -16.67
CA PRO A 100 9.80 11.79 -15.87
C PRO A 100 9.51 10.99 -14.60
N ALA A 101 8.45 11.35 -13.86
CA ALA A 101 8.07 10.65 -12.64
C ALA A 101 7.58 9.21 -12.91
N ARG A 102 6.86 8.97 -14.01
CA ARG A 102 6.49 7.61 -14.46
C ARG A 102 7.69 6.79 -14.91
N GLU A 103 8.69 7.42 -15.54
CA GLU A 103 9.93 6.76 -15.89
C GLU A 103 10.73 6.35 -14.65
N ALA A 104 10.85 7.25 -13.67
CA ALA A 104 11.46 6.95 -12.38
C ALA A 104 10.72 5.83 -11.62
N LEU A 105 9.38 5.81 -11.67
CA LEU A 105 8.59 4.73 -11.10
C LEU A 105 8.90 3.38 -11.77
N ARG A 106 8.83 3.29 -13.10
CA ARG A 106 9.15 2.05 -13.85
C ARG A 106 10.56 1.56 -13.54
N ALA A 107 11.50 2.49 -13.43
CA ALA A 107 12.87 2.21 -13.05
C ALA A 107 12.99 1.67 -11.61
N ALA A 108 12.28 2.26 -10.66
CA ALA A 108 12.26 1.81 -9.26
C ALA A 108 11.60 0.43 -9.11
N GLU A 109 10.52 0.17 -9.85
CA GLU A 109 9.87 -1.15 -9.94
C GLU A 109 10.86 -2.21 -10.44
N ALA A 110 11.65 -1.90 -11.48
CA ALA A 110 12.66 -2.83 -12.00
C ALA A 110 13.74 -3.15 -10.97
N GLU A 111 14.21 -2.15 -10.20
CA GLU A 111 15.20 -2.38 -9.13
C GLU A 111 14.61 -3.20 -7.98
N LEU A 112 13.35 -2.94 -7.59
CA LEU A 112 12.65 -3.69 -6.57
C LEU A 112 12.42 -5.15 -7.00
N ALA A 113 12.00 -5.39 -8.24
CA ALA A 113 11.84 -6.73 -8.79
C ALA A 113 13.18 -7.51 -8.82
N ALA A 114 14.27 -6.84 -9.20
CA ALA A 114 15.61 -7.42 -9.15
C ALA A 114 16.05 -7.74 -7.70
N ALA A 115 15.71 -6.87 -6.73
CA ALA A 115 15.97 -7.11 -5.31
C ALA A 115 15.21 -8.33 -4.78
N PHE A 116 13.91 -8.46 -5.10
CA PHE A 116 13.12 -9.64 -4.75
C PHE A 116 13.64 -10.92 -5.39
N THR A 117 14.11 -10.85 -6.64
CA THR A 117 14.73 -12.01 -7.32
C THR A 117 15.98 -12.50 -6.58
N ILE A 118 16.86 -11.58 -6.16
CA ILE A 118 18.06 -11.92 -5.38
C ILE A 118 17.66 -12.50 -4.02
N PHE A 119 16.70 -11.87 -3.34
CA PHE A 119 16.25 -12.31 -2.02
C PHE A 119 15.58 -13.70 -2.06
N GLY A 120 14.79 -13.98 -3.11
CA GLY A 120 14.18 -15.29 -3.34
C GLY A 120 15.23 -16.39 -3.47
N ARG A 121 16.21 -16.20 -4.37
CA ARG A 121 17.33 -17.16 -4.51
C ARG A 121 18.11 -17.35 -3.20
N TRP A 122 18.36 -16.26 -2.48
CA TRP A 122 19.03 -16.31 -1.17
C TRP A 122 18.24 -17.15 -0.16
N ALA A 123 16.91 -16.99 -0.14
CA ALA A 123 16.00 -17.73 0.73
C ALA A 123 15.93 -19.22 0.35
N GLU A 124 16.11 -19.56 -0.93
CA GLU A 124 16.23 -20.92 -1.44
C GLU A 124 17.61 -21.56 -1.16
N GLY A 125 18.53 -20.84 -0.51
CA GLY A 125 19.86 -21.36 -0.18
C GLY A 125 20.95 -21.01 -1.19
N VAL A 126 20.65 -20.24 -2.24
CA VAL A 126 21.59 -19.87 -3.31
C VAL A 126 22.04 -18.41 -3.17
N PRO A 127 23.35 -18.11 -3.14
CA PRO A 127 24.49 -19.03 -3.20
C PRO A 127 24.71 -19.80 -1.88
N GLU A 128 25.43 -20.92 -1.94
CA GLU A 128 25.75 -21.75 -0.77
C GLU A 128 26.87 -21.13 0.09
N ASP A 129 27.84 -20.46 -0.56
CA ASP A 129 28.98 -19.85 0.11
C ASP A 129 28.57 -18.71 1.05
N ALA A 130 29.05 -18.75 2.30
CA ALA A 130 28.66 -17.80 3.35
C ALA A 130 29.06 -16.35 3.02
N HIS A 131 30.17 -16.12 2.32
CA HIS A 131 30.54 -14.77 1.88
C HIS A 131 29.60 -14.28 0.78
N ALA A 132 29.36 -15.10 -0.24
CA ALA A 132 28.44 -14.82 -1.33
C ALA A 132 26.99 -14.58 -0.83
N ARG A 133 26.54 -15.30 0.21
CA ARG A 133 25.24 -15.07 0.86
C ARG A 133 25.13 -13.69 1.49
N ARG A 134 26.20 -13.24 2.17
CA ARG A 134 26.24 -11.87 2.73
C ARG A 134 26.22 -10.83 1.60
N GLN A 135 26.98 -11.06 0.53
CA GLN A 135 26.99 -10.15 -0.62
C GLN A 135 25.63 -10.07 -1.33
N ALA A 136 24.89 -11.18 -1.42
CA ALA A 136 23.54 -11.18 -1.97
C ALA A 136 22.61 -10.24 -1.17
N LEU A 137 22.62 -10.33 0.16
CA LEU A 137 21.82 -9.45 1.02
C LEU A 137 22.25 -7.98 0.93
N VAL A 138 23.56 -7.70 0.82
CA VAL A 138 24.06 -6.34 0.54
C VAL A 138 23.55 -5.83 -0.81
N GLY A 139 23.54 -6.69 -1.84
CA GLY A 139 22.98 -6.39 -3.15
C GLY A 139 21.47 -6.05 -3.10
N VAL A 140 20.69 -6.79 -2.31
CA VAL A 140 19.27 -6.48 -2.06
C VAL A 140 19.11 -5.08 -1.48
N VAL A 141 19.86 -4.76 -0.42
CA VAL A 141 19.82 -3.44 0.21
C VAL A 141 20.20 -2.34 -0.80
N GLY A 142 21.29 -2.52 -1.56
CA GLY A 142 21.75 -1.54 -2.55
C GLY A 142 20.73 -1.25 -3.65
N ARG A 143 20.01 -2.27 -4.14
CA ARG A 143 18.93 -2.10 -5.13
C ARG A 143 17.71 -1.40 -4.56
N CYS A 144 17.31 -1.75 -3.33
CA CYS A 144 16.22 -1.04 -2.64
C CYS A 144 16.55 0.44 -2.43
N GLU A 145 17.81 0.75 -2.10
CA GLU A 145 18.27 2.13 -1.98
C GLU A 145 18.28 2.87 -3.33
N GLU A 146 18.65 2.20 -4.42
CA GLU A 146 18.58 2.76 -5.78
C GLU A 146 17.14 3.05 -6.20
N ALA A 147 16.21 2.12 -5.95
CA ALA A 147 14.78 2.35 -6.18
C ALA A 147 14.31 3.62 -5.45
N GLY A 148 14.64 3.74 -4.16
CA GLY A 148 14.33 4.93 -3.38
C GLY A 148 14.98 6.21 -3.92
N ARG A 149 16.25 6.17 -4.33
CA ARG A 149 16.94 7.34 -4.92
C ARG A 149 16.26 7.85 -6.18
N ARG A 150 15.79 6.96 -7.06
CA ARG A 150 15.10 7.34 -8.29
C ARG A 150 13.77 8.03 -8.02
N LEU A 151 12.99 7.48 -7.09
CA LEU A 151 11.73 8.10 -6.67
C LEU A 151 11.97 9.45 -5.96
N ASP A 152 12.97 9.53 -5.10
CA ASP A 152 13.35 10.76 -4.38
C ASP A 152 13.76 11.89 -5.34
N ALA A 153 14.39 11.56 -6.48
CA ALA A 153 14.79 12.55 -7.49
C ALA A 153 13.59 13.26 -8.13
N GLU A 154 12.49 12.53 -8.35
CA GLU A 154 11.28 13.05 -8.99
C GLU A 154 10.21 13.56 -8.00
N ALA A 155 10.39 13.34 -6.69
CA ALA A 155 9.41 13.71 -5.67
C ALA A 155 8.99 15.19 -5.76
N ALA A 156 9.92 16.12 -5.96
CA ALA A 156 9.60 17.54 -6.11
C ALA A 156 8.87 17.86 -7.41
N GLY A 157 9.09 17.08 -8.47
CA GLY A 157 8.34 17.18 -9.73
C GLY A 157 6.90 16.72 -9.55
N LEU A 158 6.73 15.57 -8.89
CA LEU A 158 5.43 15.03 -8.56
C LEU A 158 4.62 15.97 -7.65
N ASP A 159 5.24 16.52 -6.61
CA ASP A 159 4.62 17.54 -5.73
C ASP A 159 4.06 18.73 -6.54
N ARG A 160 4.79 19.19 -7.57
CA ARG A 160 4.33 20.28 -8.45
C ARG A 160 3.17 19.87 -9.35
N LEU A 161 3.21 18.68 -9.92
CA LEU A 161 2.15 18.15 -10.78
C LEU A 161 0.84 17.94 -10.00
N ARG A 162 0.93 17.50 -8.74
CA ARG A 162 -0.25 17.33 -7.89
C ARG A 162 -0.83 18.65 -7.40
N GLY A 163 -0.02 19.71 -7.38
CA GLY A 163 -0.45 21.06 -7.01
C GLY A 163 -0.92 21.17 -5.56
N PRO A 164 -1.38 22.36 -5.13
CA PRO A 164 -2.05 22.52 -3.85
C PRO A 164 -3.36 21.71 -3.84
N ALA A 165 -3.76 21.22 -2.67
CA ALA A 165 -5.05 20.57 -2.52
C ALA A 165 -6.18 21.58 -2.69
N GLY A 166 -6.65 21.71 -3.93
CA GLY A 166 -7.70 22.63 -4.36
C GLY A 166 -8.66 21.97 -5.36
N GLY A 167 -9.55 22.76 -5.93
CA GLY A 167 -10.64 22.30 -6.78
C GLY A 167 -10.27 21.27 -7.85
N PRO A 168 -9.19 21.46 -8.65
CA PRO A 168 -8.81 20.49 -9.68
C PRO A 168 -8.43 19.10 -9.13
N ALA A 169 -7.59 19.04 -8.09
CA ALA A 169 -7.16 17.78 -7.48
C ALA A 169 -8.34 17.04 -6.82
N LEU A 170 -9.19 17.79 -6.11
CA LEU A 170 -10.44 17.25 -5.55
C LEU A 170 -11.36 16.69 -6.66
N GLY A 171 -11.50 17.41 -7.77
CA GLY A 171 -12.30 16.96 -8.91
C GLY A 171 -11.78 15.68 -9.57
N VAL A 172 -10.45 15.45 -9.60
CA VAL A 172 -9.87 14.18 -10.06
C VAL A 172 -10.26 13.04 -9.11
N ALA A 173 -10.10 13.25 -7.80
CA ALA A 173 -10.45 12.23 -6.80
C ALA A 173 -11.95 11.89 -6.83
N GLU A 174 -12.83 12.88 -6.98
CA GLU A 174 -14.28 12.67 -7.09
C GLU A 174 -14.71 11.94 -8.36
N ARG A 175 -14.01 12.13 -9.49
CA ARG A 175 -14.26 11.34 -10.70
C ARG A 175 -13.90 9.88 -10.48
N ARG A 176 -12.70 9.62 -9.95
CA ARG A 176 -12.23 8.28 -9.64
C ARG A 176 -13.09 7.56 -8.62
N PHE A 177 -13.53 8.27 -7.58
CA PHE A 177 -14.47 7.74 -6.60
C PHE A 177 -15.76 7.25 -7.26
N ARG A 178 -16.34 8.03 -8.18
CA ARG A 178 -17.56 7.65 -8.92
C ARG A 178 -17.32 6.45 -9.84
N GLU A 179 -16.22 6.45 -10.60
CA GLU A 179 -15.82 5.33 -11.45
C GLU A 179 -15.67 4.04 -10.63
N LEU A 180 -14.99 4.12 -9.48
CA LEU A 180 -14.77 2.98 -8.61
C LEU A 180 -16.05 2.49 -7.93
N THR A 181 -16.96 3.40 -7.57
CA THR A 181 -18.28 3.04 -7.03
C THR A 181 -19.10 2.27 -8.05
N ALA A 182 -19.05 2.66 -9.33
CA ALA A 182 -19.70 1.91 -10.40
C ALA A 182 -19.07 0.52 -10.58
N ARG A 183 -17.74 0.41 -10.52
CA ARG A 183 -17.05 -0.90 -10.56
C ARG A 183 -17.37 -1.77 -9.35
N ALA A 184 -17.50 -1.19 -8.16
CA ALA A 184 -17.88 -1.92 -6.95
C ALA A 184 -19.24 -2.61 -7.11
N ALA A 185 -20.22 -1.91 -7.68
CA ALA A 185 -21.54 -2.47 -7.97
C ALA A 185 -21.46 -3.63 -8.98
N ALA A 186 -20.65 -3.50 -10.04
CA ALA A 186 -20.41 -4.59 -10.98
C ALA A 186 -19.73 -5.80 -10.31
N ALA A 187 -18.74 -5.55 -9.44
CA ALA A 187 -18.02 -6.60 -8.73
C ALA A 187 -18.92 -7.41 -7.79
N GLN A 188 -19.97 -6.81 -7.20
CA GLN A 188 -20.98 -7.58 -6.43
C GLN A 188 -21.69 -8.63 -7.29
N GLY A 189 -21.99 -8.30 -8.55
CA GLY A 189 -22.54 -9.26 -9.53
C GLY A 189 -21.55 -10.37 -9.87
N THR A 190 -20.26 -10.04 -10.03
CA THR A 190 -19.19 -11.02 -10.22
C THR A 190 -19.08 -11.96 -9.02
N VAL A 191 -19.08 -11.45 -7.78
CA VAL A 191 -19.06 -12.26 -6.55
C VAL A 191 -20.25 -13.22 -6.51
N ALA A 192 -21.45 -12.77 -6.87
CA ALA A 192 -22.63 -13.64 -6.95
C ALA A 192 -22.44 -14.78 -7.96
N THR A 193 -21.92 -14.46 -9.14
CA THR A 193 -21.60 -15.45 -10.19
C THR A 193 -20.54 -16.45 -9.71
N LEU A 194 -19.48 -15.99 -9.04
CA LEU A 194 -18.44 -16.86 -8.50
C LEU A 194 -18.97 -17.83 -7.45
N ARG A 195 -19.87 -17.36 -6.59
CA ARG A 195 -20.54 -18.21 -5.61
C ARG A 195 -21.40 -19.27 -6.29
N GLU A 196 -22.23 -18.87 -7.25
CA GLU A 196 -23.17 -19.77 -7.91
C GLU A 196 -22.45 -20.82 -8.75
N ARG A 197 -21.47 -20.39 -9.56
CA ARG A 197 -20.78 -21.26 -10.52
C ARG A 197 -19.68 -22.10 -9.91
N TYR A 198 -18.95 -21.57 -8.93
CA TYR A 198 -17.74 -22.19 -8.38
C TYR A 198 -17.82 -22.48 -6.88
N GLY A 199 -18.89 -22.08 -6.18
CA GLY A 199 -18.99 -22.22 -4.72
C GLY A 199 -18.02 -21.32 -3.94
N VAL A 200 -17.34 -20.39 -4.62
CA VAL A 200 -16.31 -19.54 -4.02
C VAL A 200 -16.97 -18.35 -3.31
N ARG A 201 -16.67 -18.18 -2.02
CA ARG A 201 -17.18 -17.06 -1.22
C ARG A 201 -16.18 -15.91 -1.20
N THR A 202 -16.52 -14.81 -1.86
CA THR A 202 -15.69 -13.61 -1.98
C THR A 202 -16.40 -12.33 -1.51
N ASP A 203 -17.51 -12.47 -0.78
CA ASP A 203 -18.32 -11.37 -0.21
C ASP A 203 -17.49 -10.32 0.53
N ARG A 204 -16.54 -10.81 1.34
CA ARG A 204 -15.68 -9.98 2.17
C ARG A 204 -14.88 -8.95 1.37
N TYR A 205 -14.50 -9.28 0.13
CA TYR A 205 -13.75 -8.34 -0.71
C TYR A 205 -14.61 -7.13 -1.09
N THR A 206 -15.85 -7.37 -1.49
CA THR A 206 -16.81 -6.32 -1.81
C THR A 206 -17.26 -5.53 -0.59
N GLU A 207 -17.47 -6.19 0.57
CA GLU A 207 -17.80 -5.51 1.83
C GLU A 207 -16.69 -4.54 2.25
N VAL A 208 -15.43 -5.00 2.28
CA VAL A 208 -14.28 -4.15 2.62
C VAL A 208 -14.13 -3.00 1.63
N ALA A 209 -14.38 -3.23 0.33
CA ALA A 209 -14.34 -2.16 -0.67
C ALA A 209 -15.41 -1.09 -0.41
N LEU A 210 -16.64 -1.50 -0.10
CA LEU A 210 -17.75 -0.59 0.20
C LEU A 210 -17.49 0.24 1.46
N ASP A 211 -16.96 -0.36 2.53
CA ASP A 211 -16.58 0.37 3.74
C ASP A 211 -15.54 1.45 3.44
N ARG A 212 -14.56 1.13 2.59
CA ARG A 212 -13.55 2.10 2.15
C ARG A 212 -14.13 3.21 1.29
N LEU A 213 -15.12 2.93 0.45
CA LEU A 213 -15.85 3.95 -0.32
C LEU A 213 -16.69 4.87 0.59
N VAL A 214 -17.30 4.34 1.65
CA VAL A 214 -18.00 5.16 2.66
C VAL A 214 -17.02 6.11 3.36
N PHE A 215 -15.87 5.60 3.79
CA PHE A 215 -14.82 6.44 4.38
C PHE A 215 -14.32 7.50 3.38
N ALA A 216 -14.05 7.13 2.13
CA ALA A 216 -13.64 8.07 1.09
C ALA A 216 -14.67 9.20 0.90
N THR A 217 -15.97 8.88 0.93
CA THR A 217 -17.05 9.87 0.83
C THR A 217 -16.96 10.92 1.95
N ALA A 218 -16.78 10.49 3.20
CA ALA A 218 -16.65 11.40 4.34
C ALA A 218 -15.45 12.34 4.17
N ARG A 219 -14.29 11.77 3.77
CA ARG A 219 -13.05 12.51 3.55
C ARG A 219 -13.14 13.50 2.39
N LEU A 220 -13.78 13.15 1.27
CA LEU A 220 -14.02 14.06 0.14
C LEU A 220 -14.90 15.25 0.55
N ASN A 221 -15.95 15.00 1.34
CA ASN A 221 -16.82 16.06 1.86
C ASN A 221 -16.10 17.01 2.83
N GLU A 222 -15.22 16.47 3.67
CA GLU A 222 -14.37 17.28 4.57
C GLU A 222 -13.32 18.08 3.77
N ALA A 223 -12.71 17.47 2.75
CA ALA A 223 -11.79 18.16 1.85
C ALA A 223 -12.47 19.32 1.12
N ARG A 224 -13.69 19.12 0.61
CA ARG A 224 -14.47 20.16 -0.06
C ARG A 224 -14.76 21.34 0.89
N ARG A 225 -15.25 21.07 2.10
CA ARG A 225 -15.47 22.10 3.12
C ARG A 225 -14.20 22.88 3.45
N ALA A 226 -13.07 22.17 3.56
CA ALA A 226 -11.79 22.78 3.86
C ALA A 226 -11.25 23.67 2.71
N VAL A 227 -11.53 23.30 1.45
CA VAL A 227 -11.26 24.14 0.27
C VAL A 227 -12.13 25.39 0.31
N ASP A 228 -13.43 25.24 0.56
CA ASP A 228 -14.37 26.37 0.62
C ASP A 228 -14.02 27.36 1.75
N SER A 229 -13.45 26.85 2.85
CA SER A 229 -13.01 27.67 3.99
C SER A 229 -11.57 28.18 3.88
N GLY A 230 -10.85 27.93 2.77
CA GLY A 230 -9.47 28.37 2.57
C GLY A 230 -8.44 27.73 3.51
N THR A 231 -8.72 26.52 3.99
CA THR A 231 -7.85 25.76 4.92
C THR A 231 -7.01 24.71 4.19
N ASP A 232 -6.11 25.15 3.31
CA ASP A 232 -5.36 24.30 2.37
C ASP A 232 -4.68 23.08 3.00
N ARG A 233 -4.12 23.22 4.21
CA ARG A 233 -3.49 22.09 4.91
C ARG A 233 -4.49 21.01 5.32
N GLU A 234 -5.68 21.40 5.73
CA GLU A 234 -6.75 20.46 6.07
C GLU A 234 -7.33 19.84 4.82
N ALA A 235 -7.57 20.64 3.77
CA ALA A 235 -7.99 20.14 2.46
C ALA A 235 -7.03 19.07 1.93
N ALA A 236 -5.72 19.30 2.03
CA ALA A 236 -4.69 18.35 1.60
C ALA A 236 -4.72 17.05 2.41
N ARG A 237 -4.83 17.14 3.74
CA ARG A 237 -4.91 15.94 4.59
C ARG A 237 -6.14 15.11 4.26
N GLN A 238 -7.29 15.74 4.13
CA GLN A 238 -8.56 15.07 3.89
C GLN A 238 -8.62 14.48 2.48
N LEU A 239 -8.12 15.21 1.48
CA LEU A 239 -8.00 14.70 0.12
C LEU A 239 -7.08 13.48 0.06
N ARG A 240 -5.89 13.51 0.68
CA ARG A 240 -4.98 12.36 0.72
C ARG A 240 -5.59 11.14 1.40
N ALA A 241 -6.36 11.35 2.47
CA ALA A 241 -7.09 10.27 3.13
C ALA A 241 -8.17 9.65 2.22
N ALA A 242 -8.90 10.47 1.46
CA ALA A 242 -9.85 9.99 0.46
C ALA A 242 -9.15 9.20 -0.65
N GLU A 243 -8.07 9.74 -1.21
CA GLU A 243 -7.31 9.11 -2.29
C GLU A 243 -6.79 7.73 -1.90
N ALA A 244 -6.23 7.60 -0.69
CA ALA A 244 -5.75 6.32 -0.16
C ALA A 244 -6.89 5.30 -0.01
N ALA A 245 -8.06 5.74 0.47
CA ALA A 245 -9.22 4.87 0.62
C ALA A 245 -9.79 4.40 -0.73
N ILE A 246 -9.81 5.28 -1.74
CA ILE A 246 -10.17 4.93 -3.12
C ILE A 246 -9.20 3.88 -3.67
N SER A 247 -7.88 4.10 -3.53
CA SER A 247 -6.87 3.13 -3.99
C SER A 247 -7.05 1.77 -3.30
N GLN A 248 -7.30 1.75 -1.99
CA GLN A 248 -7.54 0.51 -1.23
C GLN A 248 -8.80 -0.25 -1.70
N ALA A 249 -9.90 0.46 -1.95
CA ALA A 249 -11.10 -0.15 -2.52
C ALA A 249 -10.83 -0.74 -3.92
N GLY A 250 -10.03 -0.05 -4.74
CA GLY A 250 -9.58 -0.51 -6.05
C GLY A 250 -8.87 -1.87 -5.99
N ILE A 251 -7.90 -2.01 -5.10
CA ILE A 251 -7.14 -3.27 -4.91
C ILE A 251 -8.07 -4.46 -4.65
N GLN A 252 -9.11 -4.27 -3.82
CA GLN A 252 -10.05 -5.33 -3.49
C GLN A 252 -10.95 -5.70 -4.67
N ILE A 253 -11.43 -4.70 -5.41
CA ILE A 253 -12.26 -4.89 -6.59
C ILE A 253 -11.47 -5.60 -7.70
N ASP A 254 -10.25 -5.13 -7.98
CA ASP A 254 -9.37 -5.78 -8.95
C ASP A 254 -9.02 -7.23 -8.51
N GLY A 255 -8.97 -7.50 -7.21
CA GLY A 255 -8.79 -8.84 -6.66
C GLY A 255 -9.91 -9.80 -7.01
N VAL A 256 -11.16 -9.33 -6.96
CA VAL A 256 -12.35 -10.11 -7.36
C VAL A 256 -12.30 -10.39 -8.86
N GLU A 257 -12.01 -9.38 -9.68
CA GLU A 257 -11.93 -9.54 -11.14
C GLU A 257 -10.82 -10.52 -11.54
N ARG A 258 -9.60 -10.37 -11.01
CA ARG A 258 -8.49 -11.32 -11.26
C ARG A 258 -8.80 -12.74 -10.81
N LEU A 259 -9.59 -12.92 -9.76
CA LEU A 259 -10.03 -14.25 -9.34
C LEU A 259 -11.03 -14.83 -10.33
N ALA A 260 -11.96 -14.02 -10.82
CA ALA A 260 -12.91 -14.45 -11.84
C ALA A 260 -12.22 -14.88 -13.13
N ASP A 261 -11.26 -14.08 -13.61
CA ASP A 261 -10.51 -14.39 -14.83
C ASP A 261 -9.73 -15.71 -14.69
N ARG A 262 -9.03 -15.90 -13.57
CA ARG A 262 -8.27 -17.14 -13.31
C ARG A 262 -9.17 -18.37 -13.21
N LEU A 263 -10.36 -18.25 -12.62
CA LEU A 263 -11.30 -19.36 -12.55
C LEU A 263 -11.92 -19.68 -13.92
N ALA A 264 -12.19 -18.65 -14.73
CA ALA A 264 -12.65 -18.84 -16.10
C ALA A 264 -11.59 -19.55 -16.96
N GLU A 265 -10.33 -19.12 -16.86
CA GLU A 265 -9.19 -19.75 -17.54
C GLU A 265 -9.00 -21.20 -17.09
N ALA A 266 -8.99 -21.47 -15.79
CA ALA A 266 -8.86 -22.82 -15.26
C ALA A 266 -10.00 -23.73 -15.75
N THR A 267 -11.24 -23.22 -15.81
CA THR A 267 -12.40 -23.96 -16.31
C THR A 267 -12.23 -24.34 -17.79
N ALA A 268 -11.67 -23.43 -18.60
CA ALA A 268 -11.44 -23.67 -20.03
C ALA A 268 -10.37 -24.75 -20.30
N LEU A 269 -9.45 -24.97 -19.36
CA LEU A 269 -8.39 -25.98 -19.48
C LEU A 269 -8.84 -27.40 -19.11
N VAL A 270 -9.93 -27.55 -18.35
CA VAL A 270 -10.41 -28.86 -17.87
C VAL A 270 -10.65 -29.88 -19.00
N PRO A 271 -11.33 -29.55 -20.12
CA PRO A 271 -11.57 -30.52 -21.19
C PRO A 271 -10.28 -31.05 -21.83
N ALA A 272 -9.30 -30.18 -22.05
CA ALA A 272 -8.01 -30.57 -22.62
C ALA A 272 -7.21 -31.45 -21.65
N ALA A 273 -7.24 -31.15 -20.36
CA ALA A 273 -6.59 -31.96 -19.34
C ALA A 273 -7.24 -33.35 -19.19
N LEU A 274 -8.57 -33.45 -19.32
CA LEU A 274 -9.29 -34.73 -19.30
C LEU A 274 -8.96 -35.57 -20.55
N ALA A 275 -8.95 -34.96 -21.74
CA ALA A 275 -8.58 -35.67 -22.98
C ALA A 275 -7.15 -36.22 -22.92
N ALA A 276 -6.19 -35.41 -22.43
CA ALA A 276 -4.82 -35.87 -22.25
C ALA A 276 -4.70 -37.04 -21.25
N ALA A 277 -5.51 -37.04 -20.18
CA ALA A 277 -5.52 -38.11 -19.19
C ALA A 277 -6.22 -39.40 -19.66
N GLU A 278 -7.06 -39.33 -20.70
CA GLU A 278 -7.70 -40.50 -21.33
C GLU A 278 -6.80 -41.14 -22.40
N GLU A 279 -5.80 -40.41 -22.91
CA GLU A 279 -4.82 -40.89 -23.90
C GLU A 279 -3.57 -41.55 -23.27
N ASP A 280 -3.32 -41.35 -21.97
CA ASP A 280 -2.25 -41.97 -21.16
C ASP A 280 -2.68 -43.31 -20.51
#